data_AF-G5F1P9-F1
#
_entry.id   AF-G5F1P9-F1
#
_cell.length_a   1.000
_cell.length_b   1.000
_cell.length_c   1.000
_cell.angle_alpha   90.00
_cell.angle_beta   90.00
_cell.angle_gamma   90.00
#
_symmetry.space_group_name_H-M   'P 1'
#
loop_
_entity.id
_entity.type
_entity.pdbx_description
1 polymer ?
#
loop_
_entity_poly.entity_id
_entity_poly.type
_entity_poly.pdbx_seq_one_letter_code
_entity_poly.pdbx_strand_id
1 'polypeptide(L)'
;MSASFRSDTEASEKIAGSLDAILGIFGRSGFSTLREAFTGKDLIEAYRERESLRLSVSRLVDSVLPEKANTLLLLIDELDRCRPSFAMRVLEQLKNLFVDERVVVVYSVNSAQLSHVVEGMYGQEFDGQRYLSRFYDLSVPLRKVDASKHLQVSGLLKTSNRFDVIAYDLTEAYSMTMRDTNRYLTELLRVRPQVIESRNGFGNDWISAFADAGLAPVMLALKTVDPDSYKSVTQQFDIQTLYDTFALSDSAMDFMDATWGSYIKLDSEKELSKEDRQAARMELLEALVYWIWCNDSNNPKRQNAYRIIGGSWSFDSLPRLARII
;
A
#
# COMPACT_ATOMS: atom_id res chain seq x y z
N MET A 1 -46.94 5.32 5.49
CA MET A 1 -45.70 5.33 4.68
C MET A 1 -45.24 6.73 4.24
N SER A 2 -46.09 7.76 4.16
CA SER A 2 -45.67 9.09 3.67
C SER A 2 -45.02 10.02 4.72
N ALA A 3 -45.26 9.79 6.02
CA ALA A 3 -44.75 10.67 7.09
C ALA A 3 -43.25 10.47 7.40
N SER A 4 -42.74 9.23 7.40
CA SER A 4 -41.30 8.98 7.66
C SER A 4 -40.42 9.34 6.47
N PHE A 5 -40.94 9.28 5.25
CA PHE A 5 -40.20 9.68 4.05
C PHE A 5 -40.01 11.21 3.98
N ARG A 6 -41.01 11.99 4.43
CA ARG A 6 -40.90 13.46 4.49
C ARG A 6 -39.92 13.94 5.56
N SER A 7 -39.89 13.33 6.74
CA SER A 7 -38.94 13.71 7.81
C SER A 7 -37.49 13.45 7.42
N ASP A 8 -37.22 12.32 6.74
CA ASP A 8 -35.87 12.01 6.24
C ASP A 8 -35.40 13.00 5.16
N THR A 9 -36.33 13.51 4.34
CA THR A 9 -36.02 14.49 3.28
C THR A 9 -35.71 15.87 3.88
N GLU A 10 -36.50 16.34 4.85
CA GLU A 10 -36.27 17.61 5.55
C GLU A 10 -34.97 17.60 6.38
N ALA A 11 -34.67 16.48 7.05
CA ALA A 11 -33.41 16.31 7.78
C ALA A 11 -32.21 16.34 6.81
N SER A 12 -32.32 15.67 5.65
CA SER A 12 -31.28 15.67 4.62
C SER A 12 -31.04 17.06 4.03
N GLU A 13 -32.08 17.84 3.76
CA GLU A 13 -31.96 19.21 3.24
C GLU A 13 -31.32 20.17 4.26
N LYS A 14 -31.68 20.05 5.54
CA LYS A 14 -31.06 20.82 6.63
C LYS A 14 -29.57 20.50 6.80
N ILE A 15 -29.21 19.21 6.70
CA ILE A 15 -27.82 18.76 6.73
C ILE A 15 -27.06 19.32 5.52
N ALA A 16 -27.60 19.22 4.31
CA ALA A 16 -26.97 19.71 3.09
C ALA A 16 -26.73 21.22 3.10
N GLY A 17 -27.76 22.02 3.43
CA GLY A 17 -27.64 23.48 3.45
C GLY A 17 -26.64 24.01 4.48
N SER A 18 -26.51 23.28 5.59
CA SER A 18 -25.53 23.63 6.62
C SER A 18 -24.13 23.12 6.30
N LEU A 19 -24.01 21.97 5.63
CA LEU A 19 -22.76 21.49 5.06
C LEU A 19 -22.24 22.50 4.02
N ASP A 20 -23.11 23.05 3.18
CA ASP A 20 -22.78 24.11 2.22
C ASP A 20 -22.33 25.41 2.90
N ALA A 21 -22.94 25.78 4.04
CA ALA A 21 -22.48 26.92 4.83
C ALA A 21 -21.08 26.69 5.40
N ILE A 22 -20.81 25.49 5.91
CA ILE A 22 -19.51 25.08 6.44
C ILE A 22 -18.46 25.02 5.30
N LEU A 23 -18.78 24.38 4.18
CA LEU A 23 -17.91 24.23 3.01
C LEU A 23 -17.63 25.57 2.31
N GLY A 24 -18.62 26.46 2.22
CA GLY A 24 -18.47 27.80 1.64
C GLY A 24 -17.40 28.64 2.36
N ILE A 25 -17.26 28.45 3.67
CA ILE A 25 -16.24 29.10 4.50
C ILE A 25 -14.87 28.49 4.27
N PHE A 26 -14.80 27.17 4.13
CA PHE A 26 -13.55 26.49 3.82
C PHE A 26 -13.07 26.77 2.38
N GLY A 27 -13.99 26.96 1.43
CA GLY A 27 -13.71 26.96 -0.01
C GLY A 27 -13.65 28.31 -0.74
N ARG A 28 -14.33 29.38 -0.28
CA ARG A 28 -14.40 30.65 -1.06
C ARG A 28 -14.19 31.96 -0.30
N SER A 29 -14.59 32.09 0.97
CA SER A 29 -14.54 33.40 1.65
C SER A 29 -13.23 33.68 2.41
N GLY A 30 -12.54 32.66 2.93
CA GLY A 30 -11.36 32.87 3.79
C GLY A 30 -10.11 33.49 3.14
N PHE A 31 -10.08 33.70 1.82
CA PHE A 31 -8.94 34.31 1.12
C PHE A 31 -9.10 35.82 0.92
N SER A 32 -10.34 36.33 0.79
CA SER A 32 -10.61 37.76 0.60
C SER A 32 -10.79 38.51 1.92
N THR A 33 -11.47 37.93 2.92
CA THR A 33 -11.72 38.60 4.21
C THR A 33 -10.46 38.76 5.08
N LEU A 34 -9.46 37.88 4.93
CA LEU A 34 -8.20 37.99 5.69
C LEU A 34 -7.17 38.95 5.08
N ARG A 35 -7.29 39.30 3.78
CA ARG A 35 -6.40 40.29 3.16
C ARG A 35 -6.76 41.73 3.57
N GLU A 36 -7.98 41.96 4.02
CA GLU A 36 -8.49 43.26 4.46
C GLU A 36 -8.37 43.48 5.99
N ALA A 37 -8.30 42.42 6.79
CA ALA A 37 -8.32 42.48 8.27
C ALA A 37 -7.04 42.98 8.99
N PHE A 38 -6.28 43.90 8.38
CA PHE A 38 -5.16 44.60 9.03
C PHE A 38 -5.53 46.00 9.56
N THR A 39 -6.82 46.30 9.74
CA THR A 39 -7.26 47.52 10.45
C THR A 39 -8.22 47.17 11.59
N GLY A 40 -8.02 47.76 12.78
CA GLY A 40 -8.70 47.37 14.03
C GLY A 40 -10.24 47.48 14.07
N LYS A 41 -10.91 47.90 12.98
CA LYS A 41 -12.37 47.84 12.82
C LYS A 41 -12.85 46.48 12.33
N ASP A 42 -12.04 45.74 11.57
CA ASP A 42 -12.36 44.41 11.03
C ASP A 42 -12.38 43.31 12.10
N LEU A 43 -11.71 43.53 13.23
CA LEU A 43 -11.63 42.53 14.29
C LEU A 43 -13.01 42.24 14.89
N ILE A 44 -13.78 43.28 15.21
CA ILE A 44 -15.11 43.13 15.83
C ILE A 44 -16.08 42.46 14.85
N GLU A 45 -15.98 42.78 13.56
CA GLU A 45 -16.81 42.19 12.51
C GLU A 45 -16.46 40.71 12.30
N ALA A 46 -15.17 40.37 12.20
CA ALA A 46 -14.71 38.99 12.16
C ALA A 46 -15.11 38.19 13.42
N TYR A 47 -15.10 38.82 14.61
CA TYR A 47 -15.57 38.20 15.85
C TYR A 47 -17.09 37.91 15.80
N ARG A 48 -17.89 38.86 15.31
CA ARG A 48 -19.35 38.69 15.15
C ARG A 48 -19.70 37.63 14.12
N GLU A 49 -19.01 37.61 12.99
CA GLU A 49 -19.17 36.56 11.99
C GLU A 49 -18.88 35.19 12.61
N ARG A 50 -17.79 35.07 13.37
CA ARG A 50 -17.40 33.83 14.04
C ARG A 50 -18.40 33.38 15.11
N GLU A 51 -18.98 34.31 15.86
CA GLU A 51 -20.02 34.02 16.84
C GLU A 51 -21.33 33.58 16.17
N SER A 52 -21.75 34.27 15.12
CA SER A 52 -22.93 33.88 14.34
C SER A 52 -22.76 32.50 13.69
N LEU A 53 -21.53 32.15 13.32
CA LEU A 53 -21.14 30.84 12.82
C LEU A 53 -21.24 29.76 13.88
N ARG A 54 -20.69 29.99 15.07
CA ARG A 54 -20.84 29.07 16.22
C ARG A 54 -22.31 28.83 16.54
N LEU A 55 -23.13 29.88 16.53
CA LEU A 55 -24.57 29.76 16.75
C LEU A 55 -25.28 28.98 15.64
N SER A 56 -24.79 29.06 14.40
CA SER A 56 -25.34 28.31 13.27
C SER A 56 -24.96 26.84 13.35
N VAL A 57 -23.71 26.53 13.71
CA VAL A 57 -23.22 25.18 13.99
C VAL A 57 -23.97 24.56 15.17
N SER A 58 -24.13 25.28 16.28
CA SER A 58 -24.87 24.82 17.45
C SER A 58 -26.34 24.53 17.11
N ARG A 59 -27.00 25.42 16.34
CA ARG A 59 -28.36 25.17 15.83
C ARG A 59 -28.43 23.95 14.90
N LEU A 60 -27.41 23.70 14.08
CA LEU A 60 -27.33 22.48 13.30
C LEU A 60 -27.27 21.25 14.22
N VAL A 61 -26.38 21.26 15.21
CA VAL A 61 -26.23 20.16 16.17
C VAL A 61 -27.55 19.91 16.88
N ASP A 62 -28.23 20.97 17.34
CA ASP A 62 -29.56 20.88 17.96
C ASP A 62 -30.66 20.39 17.02
N SER A 63 -30.53 20.63 15.71
CA SER A 63 -31.53 20.18 14.72
C SER A 63 -31.32 18.74 14.25
N VAL A 64 -30.09 18.24 14.29
CA VAL A 64 -29.70 16.92 13.74
C VAL A 64 -29.72 15.83 14.80
N LEU A 65 -29.30 16.14 16.03
CA LEU A 65 -29.17 15.15 17.09
C LEU A 65 -30.51 14.60 17.63
N PRO A 66 -31.54 15.43 17.95
CA PRO A 66 -32.73 14.95 18.66
C PRO A 66 -33.53 13.84 17.95
N GLU A 67 -33.36 13.70 16.63
CA GLU A 67 -34.09 12.69 15.85
C GLU A 67 -33.34 11.37 15.65
N LYS A 68 -31.99 11.33 15.77
CA LYS A 68 -31.20 10.16 15.32
C LYS A 68 -29.99 9.74 16.19
N ALA A 69 -29.37 10.62 16.97
CA ALA A 69 -28.17 10.29 17.76
C ALA A 69 -27.84 11.34 18.84
N ASN A 70 -27.01 11.00 19.84
CA ASN A 70 -26.59 11.94 20.89
C ASN A 70 -25.26 12.67 20.61
N THR A 71 -24.54 12.27 19.54
CA THR A 71 -23.20 12.79 19.23
C THR A 71 -23.02 12.92 17.71
N LEU A 72 -22.50 14.06 17.26
CA LEU A 72 -22.12 14.32 15.88
C LEU A 72 -20.63 13.97 15.70
N LEU A 73 -20.33 13.01 14.83
CA LEU A 73 -18.96 12.63 14.49
C LEU A 73 -18.55 13.27 13.16
N LEU A 74 -17.57 14.17 13.19
CA LEU A 74 -16.99 14.78 12.00
C LEU A 74 -15.67 14.08 11.64
N LEU A 75 -15.65 13.36 10.52
CA LEU A 75 -14.45 12.69 10.02
C LEU A 75 -13.77 13.55 8.96
N ILE A 76 -12.49 13.85 9.16
CA ILE A 76 -11.67 14.65 8.25
C ILE A 76 -10.48 13.81 7.83
N ASP A 77 -10.44 13.47 6.55
CA ASP A 77 -9.39 12.63 5.98
C ASP A 77 -8.43 13.43 5.10
N GLU A 78 -7.20 12.92 4.96
CA GLU A 78 -6.15 13.41 4.06
C GLU A 78 -5.75 14.90 4.25
N LEU A 79 -5.84 15.42 5.48
CA LEU A 79 -5.51 16.83 5.75
C LEU A 79 -4.02 17.16 5.44
N ASP A 80 -3.14 16.18 5.59
CA ASP A 80 -1.71 16.25 5.28
C ASP A 80 -1.42 16.34 3.77
N ARG A 81 -2.40 16.06 2.90
CA ARG A 81 -2.28 16.27 1.43
C ARG A 81 -2.68 17.67 0.99
N CYS A 82 -3.27 18.47 1.87
CA CYS A 82 -3.63 19.83 1.56
C CYS A 82 -2.41 20.75 1.48
N ARG A 83 -2.59 21.94 0.91
CA ARG A 83 -1.58 23.00 1.03
C ARG A 83 -1.34 23.29 2.52
N PRO A 84 -0.09 23.43 2.97
CA PRO A 84 0.27 23.70 4.37
C PRO A 84 -0.62 24.72 5.09
N SER A 85 -0.78 25.89 4.47
CA SER A 85 -1.58 26.99 5.01
C SER A 85 -3.09 26.68 5.06
N PHE A 86 -3.58 25.84 4.16
CA PHE A 86 -4.97 25.38 4.17
C PHE A 86 -5.20 24.38 5.32
N ALA A 87 -4.32 23.38 5.46
CA ALA A 87 -4.40 22.38 6.52
C ALA A 87 -4.43 23.05 7.90
N MET A 88 -3.51 23.99 8.15
CA MET A 88 -3.45 24.72 9.42
C MET A 88 -4.71 25.54 9.68
N ARG A 89 -5.21 26.24 8.67
CA ARG A 89 -6.44 27.01 8.79
C ARG A 89 -7.64 26.10 9.11
N VAL A 90 -7.74 24.93 8.48
CA VAL A 90 -8.81 23.97 8.77
C VAL A 90 -8.75 23.52 10.23
N LEU A 91 -7.58 23.12 10.74
CA LEU A 91 -7.40 22.76 12.15
C LEU A 91 -7.83 23.89 13.10
N GLU A 92 -7.39 25.12 12.80
CA GLU A 92 -7.74 26.30 13.58
C GLU A 92 -9.24 26.58 13.57
N GLN A 93 -9.90 26.52 12.41
CA GLN A 93 -11.33 26.79 12.33
C GLN A 93 -12.14 25.70 13.02
N LEU A 94 -11.80 24.44 12.85
CA LEU A 94 -12.54 23.33 13.46
C LEU A 94 -12.47 23.36 14.98
N LYS A 95 -11.27 23.52 15.55
CA LYS A 95 -11.09 23.67 17.00
C LYS A 95 -11.91 24.82 17.57
N ASN A 96 -12.04 25.91 16.82
CA ASN A 96 -12.76 27.09 17.28
C ASN A 96 -14.27 27.02 17.03
N LEU A 97 -14.74 26.37 15.98
CA LEU A 97 -16.16 26.34 15.61
C LEU A 97 -16.94 25.24 16.34
N PHE A 98 -16.31 24.09 16.57
CA PHE A 98 -16.95 22.93 17.20
C PHE A 98 -16.48 22.78 18.65
N VAL A 99 -17.03 23.63 19.53
CA VAL A 99 -16.76 23.61 20.98
C VAL A 99 -17.85 22.85 21.77
N ASP A 100 -18.91 22.42 21.08
CA ASP A 100 -20.01 21.66 21.68
C ASP A 100 -19.55 20.24 22.05
N GLU A 101 -19.75 19.83 23.30
CA GLU A 101 -19.34 18.50 23.81
C GLU A 101 -20.03 17.33 23.08
N ARG A 102 -21.14 17.60 22.37
CA ARG A 102 -21.84 16.61 21.54
C ARG A 102 -21.19 16.46 20.16
N VAL A 103 -20.13 17.19 19.85
CA VAL A 103 -19.40 17.06 18.58
C VAL A 103 -18.02 16.46 18.83
N VAL A 104 -17.72 15.37 18.14
CA VAL A 104 -16.40 14.74 18.13
C VAL A 104 -15.81 14.91 16.74
N VAL A 105 -14.62 15.51 16.66
CA VAL A 105 -13.88 15.68 15.40
C VAL A 105 -12.73 14.69 15.37
N VAL A 106 -12.66 13.87 14.31
CA VAL A 106 -11.59 12.90 14.09
C VAL A 106 -10.81 13.28 12.84
N TYR A 107 -9.50 13.47 13.02
CA TYR A 107 -8.56 13.75 11.94
C TYR A 107 -7.79 12.48 11.59
N SER A 108 -7.80 12.11 10.31
CA SER A 108 -6.90 11.10 9.75
C SER A 108 -5.77 11.82 9.03
N VAL A 109 -4.57 11.78 9.62
CA VAL A 109 -3.39 12.51 9.15
C VAL A 109 -2.11 11.71 9.36
N ASN A 110 -1.13 11.90 8.47
CA ASN A 110 0.25 11.59 8.79
C ASN A 110 0.85 12.70 9.66
N SER A 111 0.86 12.49 10.98
CA SER A 111 1.34 13.49 11.95
C SER A 111 2.79 13.93 11.72
N ALA A 112 3.67 13.05 11.23
CA ALA A 112 5.07 13.39 10.99
C ALA A 112 5.21 14.32 9.77
N GLN A 113 4.52 13.99 8.68
CA GLN A 113 4.50 14.84 7.48
C GLN A 113 3.88 16.20 7.78
N LEU A 114 2.79 16.23 8.55
CA LEU A 114 2.16 17.48 8.95
C LEU A 114 3.09 18.33 9.85
N SER A 115 3.90 17.71 10.71
CA SER A 115 4.92 18.42 11.53
C SER A 115 5.96 19.11 10.63
N HIS A 116 6.51 18.38 9.66
CA HIS A 116 7.49 18.95 8.72
C HIS A 116 6.92 20.10 7.89
N VAL A 117 5.65 20.00 7.54
CA VAL A 117 4.92 21.08 6.88
C VAL A 117 4.86 22.33 7.76
N VAL A 118 4.56 22.17 9.06
CA VAL A 118 4.53 23.27 10.03
C VAL A 118 5.93 23.85 10.25
N GLU A 119 6.96 23.02 10.42
CA GLU A 119 8.36 23.42 10.49
C GLU A 119 8.76 24.27 9.26
N GLY A 120 8.37 23.85 8.06
CA GLY A 120 8.61 24.62 6.84
C GLY A 120 7.93 25.99 6.81
N MET A 121 6.80 26.16 7.50
CA MET A 121 6.08 27.45 7.57
C MET A 121 6.66 28.42 8.61
N TYR A 122 7.11 27.89 9.76
CA TYR A 122 7.53 28.71 10.90
C TYR A 122 9.04 28.75 11.13
N GLY A 123 9.82 27.92 10.43
CA GLY A 123 11.27 27.82 10.51
C GLY A 123 11.75 26.43 10.94
N GLN A 124 12.94 26.04 10.49
CA GLN A 124 13.50 24.69 10.70
C GLN A 124 13.71 24.31 12.17
N GLU A 125 13.84 25.28 13.07
CA GLU A 125 13.96 25.06 14.52
C GLU A 125 12.62 25.05 15.25
N PHE A 126 11.50 25.22 14.53
CA PHE A 126 10.18 25.25 15.12
C PHE A 126 9.69 23.85 15.46
N ASP A 127 9.22 23.63 16.69
CA ASP A 127 8.67 22.34 17.10
C ASP A 127 7.22 22.16 16.57
N GLY A 128 7.13 21.64 15.34
CA GLY A 128 5.86 21.40 14.64
C GLY A 128 4.96 20.41 15.39
N GLN A 129 5.54 19.37 15.98
CA GLN A 129 4.81 18.32 16.68
C GLN A 129 4.14 18.87 17.94
N ARG A 130 4.85 19.68 18.73
CA ARG A 130 4.29 20.33 19.92
C ARG A 130 3.25 21.38 19.54
N TYR A 131 3.43 22.11 18.45
CA TYR A 131 2.43 23.05 17.98
C TYR A 131 1.14 22.34 17.56
N LEU A 132 1.24 21.26 16.78
CA LEU A 132 0.11 20.45 16.36
C LEU A 132 -0.63 19.83 17.55
N SER A 133 0.08 19.47 18.63
CA SER A 133 -0.53 18.91 19.85
C SER A 133 -1.61 19.76 20.50
N ARG A 134 -1.66 21.04 20.14
CA ARG A 134 -2.71 21.95 20.62
C ARG A 134 -4.05 21.71 19.91
N PHE A 135 -4.11 21.00 18.80
CA PHE A 135 -5.34 20.84 17.99
C PHE A 135 -6.07 19.52 18.24
N TYR A 136 -5.50 18.60 19.02
CA TYR A 136 -6.10 17.31 19.33
C TYR A 136 -6.02 17.01 20.82
N ASP A 137 -7.14 16.58 21.39
CA ASP A 137 -7.22 16.15 22.79
C ASP A 137 -6.65 14.74 22.98
N LEU A 138 -6.79 13.89 21.95
CA LEU A 138 -6.32 12.51 21.93
C LEU A 138 -5.66 12.20 20.59
N SER A 139 -4.49 11.53 20.64
CA SER A 139 -3.84 10.97 19.46
C SER A 139 -3.84 9.45 19.56
N VAL A 140 -4.38 8.78 18.54
CA VAL A 140 -4.45 7.32 18.46
C VAL A 140 -3.57 6.86 17.30
N PRO A 141 -2.33 6.39 17.56
CA PRO A 141 -1.49 5.89 16.49
C PRO A 141 -2.05 4.56 15.96
N LEU A 142 -2.14 4.45 14.63
CA LEU A 142 -2.47 3.19 13.98
C LEU A 142 -1.28 2.24 14.09
N ARG A 143 -1.54 1.01 14.55
CA ARG A 143 -0.49 -0.02 14.66
C ARG A 143 -0.19 -0.59 13.28
N LYS A 144 1.07 -0.97 13.06
CA LYS A 144 1.45 -1.75 11.88
C LYS A 144 0.65 -3.06 11.90
N VAL A 145 0.01 -3.34 10.78
CA VAL A 145 -0.70 -4.61 10.58
C VAL A 145 0.32 -5.68 10.22
N ASP A 146 0.15 -6.84 10.82
CA ASP A 146 0.91 -8.03 10.46
C ASP A 146 0.54 -8.46 9.04
N ALA A 147 1.48 -8.32 8.10
CA ALA A 147 1.23 -8.53 6.67
C ALA A 147 0.81 -9.97 6.37
N SER A 148 1.45 -10.94 7.03
CA SER A 148 1.19 -12.38 6.94
C SER A 148 -0.23 -12.71 7.39
N LYS A 149 -0.63 -12.22 8.57
CA LYS A 149 -2.00 -12.37 9.08
C LYS A 149 -3.02 -11.67 8.18
N HIS A 150 -2.70 -10.48 7.67
CA HIS A 150 -3.57 -9.75 6.76
C HIS A 150 -3.79 -10.50 5.45
N LEU A 151 -2.73 -11.07 4.88
CA LEU A 151 -2.78 -11.89 3.66
C LEU A 151 -3.69 -13.12 3.85
N GLN A 152 -3.59 -13.77 5.02
CA GLN A 152 -4.43 -14.91 5.38
C GLN A 152 -5.90 -14.55 5.48
N VAL A 153 -6.23 -13.51 6.23
CA VAL A 153 -7.62 -13.08 6.44
C VAL A 153 -8.24 -12.52 5.16
N SER A 154 -7.42 -11.93 4.29
CA SER A 154 -7.88 -11.29 3.05
C SER A 154 -8.10 -12.27 1.89
N GLY A 155 -7.62 -13.51 1.97
CA GLY A 155 -8.08 -14.57 1.06
C GLY A 155 -7.04 -15.59 0.57
N LEU A 156 -5.74 -15.44 0.87
CA LEU A 156 -4.76 -16.48 0.50
C LEU A 156 -4.56 -17.43 1.67
N LEU A 157 -5.11 -18.64 1.61
CA LEU A 157 -4.87 -19.65 2.64
C LEU A 157 -3.41 -20.10 2.64
N LYS A 158 -2.76 -20.09 3.82
CA LYS A 158 -1.41 -20.65 3.99
C LYS A 158 -1.48 -22.18 3.86
N THR A 159 -1.07 -22.72 2.72
CA THR A 159 -0.93 -24.16 2.50
C THR A 159 0.53 -24.59 2.59
N SER A 160 0.81 -25.89 2.52
CA SER A 160 2.19 -26.42 2.41
C SER A 160 2.80 -26.26 1.00
N ASN A 161 2.06 -25.68 0.04
CA ASN A 161 2.60 -25.42 -1.30
C ASN A 161 3.69 -24.35 -1.24
N ARG A 162 4.82 -24.58 -1.91
CA ARG A 162 5.96 -23.65 -1.94
C ARG A 162 5.57 -22.25 -2.41
N PHE A 163 4.64 -22.13 -3.36
CA PHE A 163 4.13 -20.84 -3.82
C PHE A 163 3.53 -20.03 -2.68
N ASP A 164 2.66 -20.67 -1.89
CA ASP A 164 1.98 -20.02 -0.78
C ASP A 164 2.99 -19.68 0.32
N VAL A 165 3.86 -20.62 0.70
CA VAL A 165 4.88 -20.38 1.74
C VAL A 165 5.80 -19.21 1.37
N ILE A 166 6.35 -19.19 0.15
CA ILE A 166 7.24 -18.13 -0.33
C ILE A 166 6.51 -16.78 -0.36
N ALA A 167 5.25 -16.74 -0.81
CA ALA A 167 4.47 -15.51 -0.80
C ALA A 167 4.34 -14.93 0.62
N TYR A 168 4.08 -15.78 1.62
CA TYR A 168 4.01 -15.35 3.02
C TYR A 168 5.36 -14.81 3.52
N ASP A 169 6.46 -15.55 3.30
CA ASP A 169 7.81 -15.12 3.71
C ASP A 169 8.15 -13.74 3.14
N LEU A 170 7.85 -13.50 1.86
CA LEU A 170 8.11 -12.22 1.19
C LEU A 170 7.26 -11.08 1.75
N THR A 171 6.01 -11.31 2.17
CA THR A 171 5.21 -10.25 2.80
C THR A 171 5.81 -9.76 4.12
N GLU A 172 6.39 -10.68 4.89
CA GLU A 172 7.07 -10.37 6.15
C GLU A 172 8.42 -9.69 5.89
N ALA A 173 9.23 -10.25 4.99
CA ALA A 173 10.57 -9.74 4.66
C ALA A 173 10.53 -8.31 4.12
N TYR A 174 9.59 -8.01 3.21
CA TYR A 174 9.39 -6.64 2.70
C TYR A 174 8.67 -5.72 3.68
N SER A 175 8.20 -6.21 4.83
CA SER A 175 7.44 -5.41 5.78
C SER A 175 6.24 -4.71 5.13
N MET A 176 5.56 -5.40 4.21
CA MET A 176 4.55 -4.84 3.32
C MET A 176 3.46 -4.09 4.09
N THR A 177 3.02 -2.94 3.56
CA THR A 177 1.83 -2.26 4.11
C THR A 177 0.57 -3.06 3.78
N MET A 178 -0.57 -2.73 4.40
CA MET A 178 -1.86 -3.32 3.98
C MET A 178 -2.13 -3.09 2.49
N ARG A 179 -1.71 -1.94 1.95
CA ARG A 179 -1.90 -1.61 0.54
C ARG A 179 -1.04 -2.49 -0.36
N ASP A 180 0.23 -2.68 0.00
CA ASP A 180 1.14 -3.54 -0.77
C ASP A 180 0.69 -4.99 -0.69
N THR A 181 0.28 -5.44 0.50
CA THR A 181 -0.27 -6.78 0.71
C THR A 181 -1.53 -7.02 -0.12
N ASN A 182 -2.46 -6.05 -0.20
CA ASN A 182 -3.67 -6.17 -1.03
C ASN A 182 -3.35 -6.23 -2.53
N ARG A 183 -2.37 -5.44 -2.99
CA ARG A 183 -1.91 -5.48 -4.39
C ARG A 183 -1.26 -6.82 -4.70
N TYR A 184 -0.37 -7.27 -3.82
CA TYR A 184 0.30 -8.54 -3.97
C TYR A 184 -0.70 -9.71 -3.96
N LEU A 185 -1.66 -9.71 -3.04
CA LEU A 185 -2.75 -10.68 -3.00
C LEU A 185 -3.55 -10.72 -4.31
N THR A 186 -3.87 -9.57 -4.87
CA THR A 186 -4.59 -9.49 -6.16
C THR A 186 -3.81 -10.19 -7.26
N GLU A 187 -2.51 -9.96 -7.33
CA GLU A 187 -1.62 -10.62 -8.29
C GLU A 187 -1.48 -12.12 -8.02
N LEU A 188 -1.32 -12.53 -6.75
CA LEU A 188 -1.23 -13.94 -6.38
C LEU A 188 -2.51 -14.71 -6.76
N LEU A 189 -3.70 -14.17 -6.44
CA LEU A 189 -4.97 -14.81 -6.80
C LEU A 189 -5.19 -14.88 -8.31
N ARG A 190 -4.64 -13.93 -9.07
CA ARG A 190 -4.67 -13.94 -10.55
C ARG A 190 -3.76 -15.02 -11.13
N VAL A 191 -2.55 -15.17 -10.58
CA VAL A 191 -1.49 -16.03 -11.15
C VAL A 191 -1.56 -17.45 -10.64
N ARG A 192 -1.84 -17.66 -9.35
CA ARG A 192 -1.80 -18.98 -8.68
C ARG A 192 -2.62 -20.06 -9.42
N PRO A 193 -3.87 -19.83 -9.88
CA PRO A 193 -4.61 -20.85 -10.62
C PRO A 193 -3.94 -21.26 -11.94
N GLN A 194 -3.20 -20.33 -12.56
CA GLN A 194 -2.54 -20.55 -13.86
C GLN A 194 -1.17 -21.23 -13.76
N VAL A 195 -0.57 -21.28 -12.57
CA VAL A 195 0.76 -21.88 -12.35
C VAL A 195 0.71 -23.10 -11.43
N ILE A 196 -0.24 -23.15 -10.48
CA ILE A 196 -0.39 -24.25 -9.52
C ILE A 196 -1.54 -25.20 -9.90
N GLU A 197 -2.73 -24.67 -10.17
CA GLU A 197 -3.94 -25.49 -10.33
C GLU A 197 -4.10 -26.05 -11.75
N SER A 198 -3.55 -25.35 -12.75
CA SER A 198 -3.50 -25.76 -14.15
C SER A 198 -2.39 -26.78 -14.47
N ARG A 199 -1.57 -27.18 -13.47
CA ARG A 199 -0.51 -28.17 -13.66
C ARG A 199 -1.12 -29.55 -13.90
N ASN A 200 -1.20 -29.94 -15.18
CA ASN A 200 -1.52 -31.31 -15.62
C ASN A 200 -0.34 -32.29 -15.39
N GLY A 201 0.31 -32.20 -14.23
CA GLY A 201 1.73 -32.49 -14.02
C GLY A 201 2.29 -33.82 -14.54
N PHE A 202 3.46 -33.73 -15.16
CA PHE A 202 4.50 -34.74 -15.00
C PHE A 202 5.20 -34.46 -13.66
N GLY A 203 5.10 -35.38 -12.69
CA GLY A 203 5.56 -35.17 -11.30
C GLY A 203 7.06 -34.93 -11.09
N ASN A 204 7.88 -35.02 -12.15
CA ASN A 204 9.35 -34.99 -12.06
C ASN A 204 10.00 -33.76 -12.73
N ASP A 205 9.22 -32.77 -13.19
CA ASP A 205 9.78 -31.56 -13.79
C ASP A 205 10.01 -30.45 -12.74
N TRP A 206 11.16 -30.55 -12.06
CA TRP A 206 11.58 -29.63 -11.01
C TRP A 206 11.81 -28.20 -11.51
N ILE A 207 12.29 -28.01 -12.74
CA ILE A 207 12.56 -26.68 -13.31
C ILE A 207 11.25 -25.91 -13.50
N SER A 208 10.25 -26.52 -14.12
CA SER A 208 8.93 -25.87 -14.21
C SER A 208 8.30 -25.70 -12.84
N ALA A 209 8.54 -26.63 -11.90
CA ALA A 209 7.96 -26.51 -10.56
C ALA A 209 8.51 -25.29 -9.85
N PHE A 210 9.81 -25.08 -9.99
CA PHE A 210 10.50 -23.92 -9.46
C PHE A 210 10.09 -22.63 -10.17
N ALA A 211 9.96 -22.63 -11.49
CA ALA A 211 9.51 -21.46 -12.23
C ALA A 211 8.08 -21.04 -11.82
N ASP A 212 7.17 -22.02 -11.65
CA ASP A 212 5.78 -21.79 -11.31
C ASP A 212 5.56 -21.46 -9.83
N ALA A 213 6.19 -22.20 -8.93
CA ALA A 213 5.93 -22.13 -7.49
C ALA A 213 7.02 -21.41 -6.69
N GLY A 214 8.18 -21.12 -7.29
CA GLY A 214 9.29 -20.39 -6.68
C GLY A 214 9.49 -19.00 -7.30
N LEU A 215 9.76 -18.95 -8.61
CA LEU A 215 10.03 -17.70 -9.33
C LEU A 215 8.80 -16.79 -9.42
N ALA A 216 7.62 -17.34 -9.71
CA ALA A 216 6.41 -16.52 -9.86
C ALA A 216 6.07 -15.66 -8.62
N PRO A 217 5.94 -16.20 -7.39
CA PRO A 217 5.62 -15.36 -6.23
C PRO A 217 6.71 -14.33 -5.91
N VAL A 218 7.98 -14.67 -6.16
CA VAL A 218 9.12 -13.73 -6.04
C VAL A 218 9.00 -12.56 -7.01
N MET A 219 8.78 -12.85 -8.30
CA MET A 219 8.65 -11.81 -9.33
C MET A 219 7.42 -10.93 -9.10
N LEU A 220 6.31 -11.49 -8.63
CA LEU A 220 5.10 -10.73 -8.28
C LEU A 220 5.31 -9.83 -7.06
N ALA A 221 6.08 -10.28 -6.06
CA ALA A 221 6.43 -9.46 -4.91
C ALA A 221 7.31 -8.29 -5.34
N LEU A 222 8.35 -8.58 -6.14
CA LEU A 222 9.25 -7.56 -6.69
C LEU A 222 8.47 -6.53 -7.51
N LYS A 223 7.61 -6.98 -8.42
CA LYS A 223 6.72 -6.10 -9.22
C LYS A 223 5.83 -5.20 -8.37
N THR A 224 5.40 -5.68 -7.20
CA THR A 224 4.47 -4.96 -6.32
C THR A 224 5.19 -3.93 -5.46
N VAL A 225 6.32 -4.31 -4.85
CA VAL A 225 7.04 -3.50 -3.86
C VAL A 225 8.06 -2.58 -4.52
N ASP A 226 8.77 -3.08 -5.53
CA ASP A 226 9.81 -2.34 -6.26
C ASP A 226 9.69 -2.57 -7.78
N PRO A 227 8.78 -1.81 -8.44
CA PRO A 227 8.56 -1.94 -9.88
C PRO A 227 9.80 -1.63 -10.74
N ASP A 228 10.78 -0.89 -10.22
CA ASP A 228 11.98 -0.55 -10.97
C ASP A 228 13.00 -1.69 -10.92
N SER A 229 13.17 -2.34 -9.77
CA SER A 229 13.89 -3.62 -9.67
C SER A 229 13.24 -4.72 -10.51
N TYR A 230 11.91 -4.78 -10.59
CA TYR A 230 11.24 -5.70 -11.51
C TYR A 230 11.61 -5.45 -12.99
N LYS A 231 11.70 -4.17 -13.40
CA LYS A 231 12.14 -3.82 -14.76
C LYS A 231 13.61 -4.13 -14.98
N SER A 232 14.49 -3.93 -13.99
CA SER A 232 15.91 -4.28 -14.14
C SER A 232 16.08 -5.77 -14.39
N VAL A 233 15.35 -6.63 -13.67
CA VAL A 233 15.36 -8.09 -13.90
C VAL A 233 14.80 -8.44 -15.28
N THR A 234 13.63 -7.91 -15.65
CA THR A 234 12.91 -8.36 -16.87
C THR A 234 13.41 -7.73 -18.17
N GLN A 235 14.00 -6.55 -18.12
CA GLN A 235 14.44 -5.79 -19.31
C GLN A 235 15.97 -5.69 -19.42
N GLN A 236 16.65 -5.58 -18.28
CA GLN A 236 18.11 -5.43 -18.22
C GLN A 236 18.81 -6.74 -17.81
N PHE A 237 18.03 -7.78 -17.50
CA PHE A 237 18.52 -9.09 -17.10
C PHE A 237 19.45 -9.03 -15.87
N ASP A 238 19.11 -8.16 -14.91
CA ASP A 238 19.83 -8.03 -13.64
C ASP A 238 19.52 -9.20 -12.71
N ILE A 239 20.35 -10.24 -12.79
CA ILE A 239 20.18 -11.48 -12.01
C ILE A 239 20.55 -11.28 -10.54
N GLN A 240 21.42 -10.32 -10.22
CA GLN A 240 21.83 -10.07 -8.84
C GLN A 240 20.66 -9.55 -8.02
N THR A 241 19.92 -8.58 -8.55
CA THR A 241 18.69 -8.06 -7.93
C THR A 241 17.67 -9.17 -7.69
N LEU A 242 17.50 -10.10 -8.65
CA LEU A 242 16.62 -11.25 -8.47
C LEU A 242 17.12 -12.19 -7.37
N TYR A 243 18.41 -12.52 -7.36
CA TYR A 243 19.00 -13.38 -6.34
C TYR A 243 18.87 -12.79 -4.94
N ASP A 244 19.15 -11.50 -4.78
CA ASP A 244 19.00 -10.80 -3.50
C ASP A 244 17.55 -10.82 -3.02
N THR A 245 16.59 -10.77 -3.95
CA THR A 245 15.16 -10.94 -3.63
C THR A 245 14.84 -12.37 -3.18
N PHE A 246 15.37 -13.38 -3.85
CA PHE A 246 15.22 -14.78 -3.43
C PHE A 246 15.79 -15.01 -2.02
N ALA A 247 16.92 -14.38 -1.70
CA ALA A 247 17.58 -14.48 -0.41
C ALA A 247 16.77 -13.88 0.75
N LEU A 248 15.67 -13.17 0.49
CA LEU A 248 14.72 -12.71 1.50
C LEU A 248 13.82 -13.84 2.05
N SER A 249 13.72 -14.98 1.35
CA SER A 249 12.92 -16.14 1.77
C SER A 249 13.77 -17.40 1.80
N ASP A 250 13.98 -17.93 3.00
CA ASP A 250 14.63 -19.24 3.20
C ASP A 250 13.91 -20.34 2.41
N SER A 251 12.58 -20.32 2.39
CA SER A 251 11.77 -21.27 1.62
C SER A 251 12.03 -21.21 0.11
N ALA A 252 12.29 -20.01 -0.43
CA ALA A 252 12.61 -19.82 -1.84
C ALA A 252 14.03 -20.32 -2.16
N MET A 253 14.99 -20.03 -1.28
CA MET A 253 16.36 -20.52 -1.39
C MET A 253 16.45 -22.05 -1.30
N ASP A 254 15.75 -22.66 -0.34
CA ASP A 254 15.68 -24.11 -0.18
C ASP A 254 15.05 -24.79 -1.41
N PHE A 255 14.03 -24.17 -2.01
CA PHE A 255 13.41 -24.72 -3.20
C PHE A 255 14.32 -24.61 -4.42
N MET A 256 15.09 -23.52 -4.53
CA MET A 256 16.10 -23.35 -5.57
C MET A 256 17.19 -24.43 -5.44
N ASP A 257 17.67 -24.69 -4.22
CA ASP A 257 18.67 -25.73 -3.95
C ASP A 257 18.16 -27.13 -4.29
N ALA A 258 16.91 -27.45 -3.92
CA ALA A 258 16.29 -28.74 -4.25
C ALA A 258 16.14 -28.93 -5.76
N THR A 259 15.79 -27.86 -6.48
CA THR A 259 15.64 -27.88 -7.94
C THR A 259 16.97 -28.14 -8.62
N TRP A 260 18.01 -27.41 -8.20
CA TRP A 260 19.37 -27.59 -8.70
C TRP A 260 19.91 -28.99 -8.41
N GLY A 261 19.79 -29.47 -7.17
CA GLY A 261 20.29 -30.78 -6.74
C GLY A 261 19.62 -31.98 -7.42
N SER A 262 18.40 -31.80 -7.93
CA SER A 262 17.71 -32.83 -8.72
C SER A 262 18.19 -32.91 -10.18
N TYR A 263 18.75 -31.83 -10.70
CA TYR A 263 19.09 -31.67 -12.13
C TYR A 263 20.54 -32.03 -12.44
N ILE A 264 21.47 -31.70 -11.54
CA ILE A 264 22.83 -32.21 -11.61
C ILE A 264 22.86 -33.55 -10.87
N LYS A 265 23.23 -34.63 -11.56
CA LYS A 265 23.75 -35.82 -10.87
C LYS A 265 24.99 -35.39 -10.10
N LEU A 266 24.80 -34.94 -8.86
CA LEU A 266 25.87 -34.80 -7.90
C LEU A 266 26.44 -36.21 -7.75
N ASP A 267 27.63 -36.46 -8.32
CA ASP A 267 28.46 -37.55 -7.83
C ASP A 267 28.57 -37.31 -6.32
N SER A 268 27.99 -38.24 -5.57
CA SER A 268 27.52 -38.08 -4.19
C SER A 268 28.63 -37.91 -3.14
N GLU A 269 29.80 -37.40 -3.52
CA GLU A 269 31.01 -37.40 -2.70
C GLU A 269 31.76 -36.05 -2.63
N LYS A 270 31.26 -34.96 -3.24
CA LYS A 270 31.84 -33.62 -3.03
C LYS A 270 30.86 -32.65 -2.39
N GLU A 271 31.16 -32.22 -1.16
CA GLU A 271 30.55 -31.03 -0.60
C GLU A 271 30.95 -29.81 -1.44
N LEU A 272 29.98 -29.20 -2.13
CA LEU A 272 30.16 -27.94 -2.85
C LEU A 272 30.47 -26.79 -1.89
N SER A 273 31.47 -25.96 -2.23
CA SER A 273 31.76 -24.71 -1.53
C SER A 273 30.54 -23.77 -1.53
N LYS A 274 30.47 -22.83 -0.59
CA LYS A 274 29.43 -21.79 -0.57
C LYS A 274 29.44 -20.96 -1.87
N GLU A 275 30.62 -20.68 -2.41
CA GLU A 275 30.79 -19.93 -3.65
C GLU A 275 30.27 -20.72 -4.86
N ASP A 276 30.54 -22.03 -4.91
CA ASP A 276 30.04 -22.91 -5.98
C ASP A 276 28.51 -23.00 -5.97
N ARG A 277 27.90 -23.05 -4.77
CA ARG A 277 26.43 -23.04 -4.62
C ARG A 277 25.82 -21.73 -5.07
N GLN A 278 26.44 -20.60 -4.75
CA GLN A 278 25.94 -19.30 -5.22
C GLN A 278 26.03 -19.17 -6.74
N ALA A 279 27.15 -19.58 -7.34
CA ALA A 279 27.33 -19.56 -8.79
C ALA A 279 26.26 -20.43 -9.51
N ALA A 280 26.01 -21.63 -8.98
CA ALA A 280 24.96 -22.52 -9.46
C ALA A 280 23.54 -21.90 -9.41
N ARG A 281 23.19 -21.26 -8.28
CA ARG A 281 21.90 -20.57 -8.14
C ARG A 281 21.76 -19.43 -9.13
N MET A 282 22.81 -18.62 -9.29
CA MET A 282 22.85 -17.53 -10.25
C MET A 282 22.69 -18.02 -11.69
N GLU A 283 23.34 -19.14 -12.05
CA GLU A 283 23.23 -19.75 -13.37
C GLU A 283 21.79 -20.25 -13.66
N LEU A 284 21.13 -20.88 -12.68
CA LEU A 284 19.73 -21.29 -12.80
C LEU A 284 18.80 -20.09 -13.01
N LEU A 285 18.95 -19.05 -12.19
CA LEU A 285 18.14 -17.84 -12.32
C LEU A 285 18.39 -17.13 -13.66
N GLU A 286 19.65 -17.03 -14.09
CA GLU A 286 20.00 -16.47 -15.39
C GLU A 286 19.32 -17.26 -16.52
N ALA A 287 19.42 -18.59 -16.49
CA ALA A 287 18.80 -19.44 -17.49
C ALA A 287 17.27 -19.22 -17.56
N LEU A 288 16.59 -19.18 -16.41
CA LEU A 288 15.15 -18.93 -16.35
C LEU A 288 14.78 -17.54 -16.88
N VAL A 289 15.45 -16.48 -16.41
CA VAL A 289 15.12 -15.11 -16.81
C VAL A 289 15.35 -14.90 -18.31
N TYR A 290 16.48 -15.35 -18.85
CA TYR A 290 16.75 -15.24 -20.28
C TYR A 290 15.77 -16.09 -21.11
N TRP A 291 15.41 -17.29 -20.65
CA TRP A 291 14.47 -18.11 -21.40
C TRP A 291 13.05 -17.52 -21.42
N ILE A 292 12.60 -16.96 -20.30
CA ILE A 292 11.23 -16.44 -20.15
C ILE A 292 11.07 -15.06 -20.80
N TRP A 293 12.02 -14.12 -20.60
CA TRP A 293 11.86 -12.71 -21.00
C TRP A 293 12.73 -12.28 -22.19
N CYS A 294 13.76 -13.03 -22.61
CA CYS A 294 14.54 -12.68 -23.80
C CYS A 294 13.87 -13.18 -25.08
N ASN A 295 13.45 -12.26 -25.95
CA ASN A 295 12.83 -12.61 -27.23
C ASN A 295 13.83 -12.87 -28.37
N ASP A 296 15.10 -12.48 -28.22
CA ASP A 296 16.15 -12.68 -29.23
C ASP A 296 16.70 -14.11 -29.19
N SER A 297 16.44 -14.90 -30.24
CA SER A 297 16.92 -16.29 -30.35
C SER A 297 18.43 -16.39 -30.60
N ASN A 298 19.07 -15.31 -31.05
CA ASN A 298 20.51 -15.27 -31.30
C ASN A 298 21.31 -14.82 -30.07
N ASN A 299 20.63 -14.43 -28.99
CA ASN A 299 21.29 -14.03 -27.76
C ASN A 299 22.05 -15.25 -27.15
N PRO A 300 23.37 -15.14 -26.91
CA PRO A 300 24.17 -16.26 -26.46
C PRO A 300 23.76 -16.78 -25.07
N LYS A 301 23.26 -15.90 -24.18
CA LYS A 301 22.78 -16.29 -22.86
C LYS A 301 21.44 -17.04 -22.93
N ARG A 302 20.56 -16.67 -23.87
CA ARG A 302 19.34 -17.44 -24.13
C ARG A 302 19.64 -18.83 -24.72
N GLN A 303 20.63 -18.92 -25.61
CA GLN A 303 21.10 -20.22 -26.11
C GLN A 303 21.75 -21.05 -25.00
N ASN A 304 22.46 -20.41 -24.07
CA ASN A 304 22.98 -21.08 -22.89
C ASN A 304 21.86 -21.59 -21.98
N ALA A 305 20.79 -20.80 -21.80
CA ALA A 305 19.60 -21.24 -21.06
C ALA A 305 19.01 -22.54 -21.64
N TYR A 306 18.93 -22.66 -22.97
CA TYR A 306 18.52 -23.92 -23.61
C TYR A 306 19.41 -25.12 -23.22
N ARG A 307 20.72 -24.91 -23.09
CA ARG A 307 21.63 -25.98 -22.65
C ARG A 307 21.43 -26.33 -21.18
N ILE A 308 21.19 -25.33 -20.34
CA ILE A 308 21.05 -25.51 -18.89
C ILE A 308 19.70 -26.14 -18.55
N ILE A 309 18.59 -25.62 -19.07
CA ILE A 309 17.24 -26.03 -18.64
C ILE A 309 16.39 -26.69 -19.76
N GLY A 310 16.91 -26.81 -20.99
CA GLY A 310 16.17 -27.37 -22.13
C GLY A 310 15.85 -28.86 -22.04
N GLY A 311 16.46 -29.59 -21.09
CA GLY A 311 16.11 -30.98 -20.80
C GLY A 311 14.80 -31.15 -20.01
N SER A 312 14.20 -30.05 -19.53
CA SER A 312 12.91 -30.04 -18.85
C SER A 312 11.77 -30.28 -19.84
N TRP A 313 10.84 -31.17 -19.47
CA TRP A 313 9.71 -31.57 -20.33
C TRP A 313 8.76 -30.42 -20.66
N SER A 314 8.67 -29.43 -19.78
CA SER A 314 7.80 -28.27 -19.92
C SER A 314 8.56 -26.97 -20.18
N PHE A 315 9.84 -27.08 -20.55
CA PHE A 315 10.72 -25.97 -20.89
C PHE A 315 10.10 -24.99 -21.92
N ASP A 316 9.49 -25.50 -22.99
CA ASP A 316 8.87 -24.67 -24.03
C ASP A 316 7.64 -23.89 -23.55
N SER A 317 7.06 -24.28 -22.41
CA SER A 317 5.92 -23.58 -21.81
C SER A 317 6.34 -22.38 -20.95
N LEU A 318 7.59 -22.33 -20.47
CA LEU A 318 8.07 -21.31 -19.54
C LEU A 318 7.89 -19.85 -20.02
N PRO A 319 8.05 -19.51 -21.32
CA PRO A 319 7.80 -18.15 -21.80
C PRO A 319 6.37 -17.62 -21.53
N ARG A 320 5.41 -18.50 -21.21
CA ARG A 320 4.07 -18.06 -20.78
C ARG A 320 4.11 -17.19 -19.51
N LEU A 321 5.11 -17.40 -18.64
CA LEU A 321 5.26 -16.65 -17.40
C LEU A 321 5.46 -15.16 -17.64
N ALA A 322 6.13 -14.75 -18.72
CA ALA A 322 6.28 -13.34 -19.08
C ALA A 322 4.95 -12.62 -19.39
N ARG A 323 3.89 -13.37 -19.71
CA ARG A 323 2.54 -12.82 -19.95
C ARG A 323 1.67 -12.85 -18.70
N ILE A 324 1.90 -13.85 -17.85
CA ILE A 324 1.08 -14.08 -16.66
C ILE A 324 1.58 -13.21 -15.50
N ILE A 325 2.88 -13.00 -15.37
CA ILE A 325 3.52 -12.13 -14.37
C ILE A 325 3.48 -10.68 -14.84
#